data_AF-A0A7D4UE25-F1
#
_entry.id   AF-A0A7D4UE25-F1
#
_cell.length_a   1.000
_cell.length_b   1.000
_cell.length_c   1.000
_cell.angle_alpha   90.00
_cell.angle_beta   90.00
_cell.angle_gamma   90.00
#
_symmetry.space_group_name_H-M   'P 1'
#
loop_
_entity.id
_entity.type
_entity.pdbx_description
1 polymer ?
#
loop_
_entity_poly.entity_id
_entity_poly.type
_entity_poly.pdbx_seq_one_letter_code
_entity_poly.pdbx_strand_id
1 'polypeptide(L)'
;MNINTINTLFDQGVFTELYKAGFINAKVFTYREIYLWVQAQIQTRNITKNQAVLEAEVKFGRDERTIWRALNSFTGTDIVVSPSN
;
A
#
# COMPACT_ATOMS: atom_id res chain seq x y z
N MET A 1 -4.70 -12.67 -5.66
CA MET A 1 -5.58 -11.56 -6.09
C MET A 1 -4.80 -10.71 -7.08
N ASN A 2 -5.37 -10.36 -8.23
CA ASN A 2 -4.66 -9.60 -9.27
C ASN A 2 -4.54 -8.12 -8.84
N ILE A 3 -3.31 -7.61 -8.71
CA ILE A 3 -3.01 -6.24 -8.26
C ILE A 3 -3.63 -5.20 -9.21
N ASN A 4 -3.67 -5.48 -10.52
CA ASN A 4 -4.24 -4.57 -11.50
C ASN A 4 -5.74 -4.39 -11.29
N THR A 5 -6.45 -5.47 -10.94
CA THR A 5 -7.88 -5.41 -10.61
C THR A 5 -8.12 -4.57 -9.36
N ILE A 6 -7.27 -4.68 -8.33
CA ILE A 6 -7.38 -3.86 -7.12
C ILE A 6 -7.18 -2.36 -7.45
N ASN A 7 -6.20 -2.05 -8.30
CA ASN A 7 -5.94 -0.67 -8.73
C ASN A 7 -7.16 -0.07 -9.42
N THR A 8 -7.72 -0.76 -10.41
CA THR A 8 -8.91 -0.31 -11.15
C THR A 8 -10.12 -0.12 -10.24
N LEU A 9 -10.37 -1.05 -9.31
CA LEU A 9 -11.51 -0.95 -8.38
C LEU A 9 -11.39 0.24 -7.42
N PHE A 10 -10.16 0.62 -7.05
CA PHE A 10 -9.94 1.81 -6.22
C PHE A 10 -10.19 3.10 -7.00
N ASP A 11 -9.65 3.21 -8.21
CA ASP A 11 -9.80 4.41 -9.05
C ASP A 11 -11.27 4.69 -9.41
N GLN A 12 -12.09 3.64 -9.47
CA GLN A 12 -13.53 3.73 -9.71
C GLN A 12 -14.37 3.98 -8.45
N GLY A 13 -13.75 4.09 -7.26
CA GLY A 13 -14.45 4.24 -5.97
C GLY A 13 -15.13 2.96 -5.44
N VAL A 14 -15.08 1.87 -6.22
CA VAL A 14 -15.70 0.57 -5.91
C VAL A 14 -15.04 -0.09 -4.70
N PHE A 15 -13.76 0.16 -4.47
CA PHE A 15 -13.01 -0.43 -3.36
C PHE A 15 -13.55 -0.03 -1.98
N THR A 16 -14.01 1.22 -1.82
CA THR A 16 -14.67 1.68 -0.58
C THR A 16 -16.01 0.98 -0.38
N GLU A 17 -16.78 0.79 -1.44
CA GLU A 17 -18.07 0.08 -1.37
C GLU A 17 -17.88 -1.42 -1.08
N LEU A 18 -16.85 -2.05 -1.64
CA LEU A 18 -16.48 -3.43 -1.33
C LEU A 18 -16.03 -3.61 0.13
N TYR A 19 -15.34 -2.61 0.70
CA TYR A 19 -15.01 -2.61 2.13
C TYR A 19 -16.27 -2.48 3.00
N LYS A 20 -17.15 -1.51 2.71
CA LYS A 20 -18.42 -1.32 3.43
C LYS A 20 -19.33 -2.55 3.35
N ALA A 21 -19.35 -3.22 2.20
CA ALA A 21 -20.12 -4.43 1.97
C ALA A 21 -19.47 -5.70 2.53
N GLY A 22 -18.29 -5.60 3.18
CA GLY A 22 -17.61 -6.72 3.84
C GLY A 22 -16.88 -7.69 2.91
N PHE A 23 -16.77 -7.38 1.61
CA PHE A 23 -16.06 -8.20 0.63
C PHE A 23 -14.54 -8.06 0.71
N ILE A 24 -14.04 -7.02 1.38
CA ILE A 24 -12.62 -6.77 1.60
C ILE A 24 -12.37 -6.59 3.10
N ASN A 25 -11.34 -7.25 3.62
CA ASN A 25 -11.00 -7.10 5.03
C ASN A 25 -10.38 -5.71 5.32
N ALA A 26 -10.54 -5.24 6.55
CA ALA A 26 -9.98 -3.96 6.99
C ALA A 26 -8.46 -3.87 6.78
N LYS A 27 -7.75 -5.00 6.88
CA LYS A 27 -6.30 -5.06 6.69
C LYS A 27 -5.88 -4.67 5.27
N VAL A 28 -6.53 -5.22 4.25
CA VAL A 28 -6.26 -4.94 2.83
C VAL A 28 -6.61 -3.49 2.53
N PHE A 29 -7.70 -2.98 3.10
CA PHE A 29 -8.07 -1.56 2.98
C PHE A 29 -7.01 -0.63 3.58
N THR A 30 -6.61 -0.87 4.83
CA THR A 30 -5.55 -0.07 5.49
C THR A 30 -4.23 -0.14 4.74
N TYR A 31 -3.82 -1.33 4.27
CA TYR A 31 -2.57 -1.47 3.53
C TYR A 31 -2.63 -0.69 2.20
N ARG A 32 -3.79 -0.67 1.56
CA ARG A 32 -3.98 0.09 0.32
C ARG A 32 -3.89 1.59 0.57
N GLU A 33 -4.52 2.08 1.63
CA GLU A 33 -4.47 3.48 2.04
C GLU A 33 -3.04 3.93 2.33
N ILE A 34 -2.28 3.13 3.08
CA ILE A 34 -0.85 3.37 3.35
C ILE A 34 -0.07 3.46 2.04
N TYR A 35 -0.25 2.49 1.14
CA TYR A 35 0.46 2.47 -0.14
C TYR A 35 0.24 3.74 -0.94
N LEU A 36 -1.02 4.14 -1.12
CA LEU A 36 -1.38 5.32 -1.90
C LEU A 36 -0.87 6.60 -1.24
N TRP A 37 -0.97 6.69 0.07
CA TRP A 37 -0.48 7.86 0.80
C TRP A 37 1.03 8.04 0.62
N VAL A 38 1.81 6.96 0.77
CA VAL A 38 3.27 7.01 0.58
C VAL A 38 3.63 7.39 -0.86
N GLN A 39 2.97 6.79 -1.86
CA GLN A 39 3.20 7.14 -3.28
C GLN A 39 2.91 8.62 -3.53
N ALA A 40 1.81 9.14 -2.98
CA ALA A 40 1.46 10.55 -3.10
C ALA A 40 2.51 11.46 -2.44
N GLN A 41 3.05 11.11 -1.27
CA GLN A 41 4.11 11.91 -0.63
C GLN A 41 5.38 11.96 -1.48
N ILE A 42 5.82 10.83 -2.02
CA ILE A 42 7.00 10.76 -2.88
C ILE A 42 6.79 11.62 -4.14
N GLN A 43 5.62 11.52 -4.78
CA GLN A 43 5.31 12.26 -6.01
C GLN A 43 5.14 13.77 -5.78
N THR A 44 4.47 14.18 -4.70
CA THR A 44 4.11 15.58 -4.47
C THR A 44 5.23 16.38 -3.80
N ARG A 45 6.01 15.75 -2.91
CA ARG A 45 7.03 16.43 -2.10
C ARG A 45 8.45 16.07 -2.49
N ASN A 46 8.64 15.16 -3.46
CA ASN A 46 9.94 14.69 -3.93
C ASN A 46 10.86 14.21 -2.80
N ILE A 47 10.28 13.59 -1.78
CA ILE A 47 11.01 12.99 -0.66
C ILE A 47 11.38 11.54 -0.97
N THR A 48 12.41 11.03 -0.30
CA THR A 48 12.85 9.64 -0.48
C THR A 48 11.80 8.65 0.04
N LYS A 49 11.79 7.43 -0.51
CA LYS A 49 10.90 6.35 -0.04
C LYS A 49 11.03 6.10 1.46
N ASN A 50 12.25 6.13 1.99
CA ASN A 50 12.50 5.93 3.42
C ASN A 50 11.93 7.07 4.28
N GLN A 51 12.06 8.33 3.85
CA GLN A 51 11.43 9.46 4.55
C GLN A 51 9.91 9.34 4.54
N ALA A 52 9.32 9.00 3.40
CA ALA A 52 7.88 8.80 3.30
C ALA A 52 7.38 7.64 4.18
N VAL A 53 8.18 6.58 4.35
CA VAL A 53 7.87 5.47 5.27
C VAL A 53 7.87 5.94 6.72
N LEU A 54 8.90 6.67 7.16
CA LEU A 54 8.98 7.21 8.52
C LEU A 54 7.81 8.14 8.84
N GLU A 55 7.41 8.99 7.90
CA GLU A 55 6.24 9.85 8.09
C GLU A 55 4.93 9.05 8.11
N ALA A 56 4.84 7.96 7.34
CA ALA A 56 3.68 7.09 7.33
C ALA A 56 3.49 6.36 8.68
N GLU A 57 4.57 5.97 9.36
CA GLU A 57 4.50 5.38 10.70
C GLU A 57 3.76 6.29 11.68
N VAL A 58 4.12 7.59 11.67
CA VAL A 58 3.48 8.61 12.51
C VAL A 58 2.04 8.84 12.06
N LYS A 59 1.79 8.97 10.75
CA LYS A 59 0.47 9.26 10.20
C LYS A 59 -0.56 8.15 10.49
N PHE A 60 -0.14 6.89 10.39
CA PHE A 60 -1.02 5.73 10.53
C PHE A 60 -0.93 5.04 11.90
N GLY A 61 0.00 5.46 12.76
CA GLY A 61 0.22 4.85 14.08
C GLY A 61 0.62 3.39 13.98
N ARG A 62 1.47 3.05 13.00
CA ARG A 62 1.92 1.67 12.70
C ARG A 62 3.43 1.59 12.74
N ASP A 63 3.94 0.39 13.03
CA ASP A 63 5.37 0.13 12.95
C ASP A 63 5.88 0.20 11.49
N GLU A 64 7.16 0.57 11.34
CA GLU A 64 7.87 0.66 10.06
C GLU A 64 7.66 -0.60 9.20
N ARG A 65 7.76 -1.78 9.83
CA ARG A 65 7.62 -3.08 9.17
C ARG A 65 6.25 -3.23 8.51
N THR A 66 5.20 -2.74 9.15
CA THR A 66 3.82 -2.78 8.64
C THR A 66 3.66 -1.85 7.46
N ILE A 67 4.30 -0.67 7.50
CA ILE A 67 4.35 0.24 6.35
C ILE A 67 5.04 -0.44 5.16
N TRP A 68 6.23 -1.02 5.36
CA TRP A 68 6.93 -1.75 4.30
C TRP A 68 6.13 -2.92 3.75
N ARG A 69 5.46 -3.69 4.61
CA ARG A 69 4.57 -4.79 4.17
C ARG A 69 3.42 -4.26 3.33
N ALA A 70 2.82 -3.13 3.69
CA ALA A 70 1.78 -2.50 2.90
C ALA A 70 2.31 -2.08 1.52
N LEU A 71 3.51 -1.47 1.47
CA LEU A 71 4.13 -1.10 0.20
C LEU A 71 4.38 -2.31 -0.71
N ASN A 72 5.00 -3.34 -0.15
CA ASN A 72 5.38 -4.55 -0.90
C ASN A 72 4.16 -5.37 -1.33
N SER A 73 2.99 -5.17 -0.70
CA SER A 73 1.75 -5.86 -1.09
C SER A 73 1.17 -5.38 -2.42
N PHE A 74 1.59 -4.21 -2.92
CA PHE A 74 1.04 -3.59 -4.13
C PHE A 74 2.09 -3.14 -5.16
N THR A 75 3.38 -3.27 -4.85
CA THR A 75 4.44 -3.14 -5.85
C THR A 75 4.56 -4.45 -6.62
N GLY A 76 4.39 -4.42 -7.95
CA GLY A 76 4.47 -5.61 -8.81
C GLY A 76 5.86 -6.27 -8.93
N THR A 77 6.82 -5.87 -8.11
CA THR A 77 8.18 -6.40 -8.04
C THR A 77 8.40 -6.87 -6.60
N ASP A 78 8.37 -8.20 -6.39
CA ASP A 78 9.14 -8.97 -5.41
C ASP A 78 8.46 -10.32 -5.07
N ILE A 79 8.32 -11.17 -6.09
CA ILE A 79 8.80 -12.55 -5.92
C ILE A 79 10.32 -12.42 -6.01
N VAL A 80 10.98 -12.08 -4.91
CA VAL A 80 12.42 -12.32 -4.81
C VAL A 80 12.54 -13.83 -4.73
N VAL A 81 12.73 -14.47 -5.87
CA VAL A 81 13.42 -15.75 -5.93
C VAL A 81 14.71 -15.52 -5.16
N SER A 82 14.89 -16.26 -4.07
CA SER A 82 16.08 -16.25 -3.23
C SER A 82 17.34 -16.13 -4.09
N PRO A 83 18.38 -15.41 -3.64
CA PRO A 83 19.63 -15.35 -4.39
C PRO A 83 20.18 -16.78 -4.51
N SER A 84 20.12 -17.34 -5.72
CA SER A 84 20.88 -18.53 -6.07
C SER A 84 22.33 -18.10 -6.19
N ASN A 85 23.16 -18.68 -5.31
CA ASN A 85 24.62 -18.65 -5.35
C ASN A 85 25.17 -18.97 -6.75
#